data_AF-A0A1Q7MEH4-F1
#
_entry.id   AF-A0A1Q7MEH4-F1
#
_cell.length_a   1.000
_cell.length_b   1.000
_cell.length_c   1.000
_cell.angle_alpha   90.00
_cell.angle_beta   90.00
_cell.angle_gamma   90.00
#
_symmetry.space_group_name_H-M   'P 1'
#
loop_
_entity.id
_entity.type
_entity.pdbx_description
1 polymer ?
#
loop_
_entity_poly.entity_id
_entity_poly.type
_entity_poly.pdbx_seq_one_letter_code
_entity_poly.pdbx_strand_id
1 'polypeptide(L)'
;MRIAFVASAVPRRCGIATFTADLTAAVKAADPEVRCVAAAIDEPNAARAYGLDVRWRIRQGEEASYRAAGRAIQGSAVDVVNLQHEFGLYGVWRDGGYEDHCVPLLEELRKPVITTLHTVLPRPESWIRDTVRRIAERSAVVVVMAETAARLLGQVYGIERAPLVIPHGMPAIVPRGRRRLKRQLGMEGRTILSTFGLVDPRKGLEHMIAAMPAVVARHSDALYLIVGQTHPELLKREGERYRNELVAEIEQRGMTEHVRFVNQYLTQREIVDYLLATDVYVTPYLDLNQITSGTLAYALGAGKAIVSTRYLHAAEALADARGLLVETRDPEGLARAVLAILDDPALKRELEQRAYAYGKEMAWPIVGRRVLELTRELLTPGAEVLRRARERAAQAEETEARVPSA
;
A
#
# COMPACT_ATOMS: atom_id res chain seq x y z
N MET A 1 10.99 -25.65 4.28
CA MET A 1 9.77 -25.09 3.66
C MET A 1 10.15 -24.22 2.46
N ARG A 2 9.37 -24.29 1.38
CA ARG A 2 9.57 -23.55 0.12
C ARG A 2 8.31 -22.77 -0.24
N ILE A 3 8.44 -21.47 -0.48
CA ILE A 3 7.33 -20.56 -0.80
C ILE A 3 7.54 -20.00 -2.21
N ALA A 4 6.51 -20.08 -3.07
CA ALA A 4 6.49 -19.37 -4.34
C ALA A 4 5.70 -18.07 -4.23
N PHE A 5 6.33 -16.93 -4.47
CA PHE A 5 5.65 -15.64 -4.59
C PHE A 5 5.22 -15.40 -6.04
N VAL A 6 3.92 -15.17 -6.27
CA VAL A 6 3.34 -14.92 -7.61
C VAL A 6 2.87 -13.47 -7.68
N ALA A 7 3.59 -12.64 -8.43
CA ALA A 7 3.38 -11.19 -8.49
C ALA A 7 4.19 -10.56 -9.64
N SER A 8 4.12 -9.24 -9.80
CA SER A 8 5.23 -8.50 -10.41
C SER A 8 6.49 -8.58 -9.54
N ALA A 9 7.69 -8.59 -10.14
CA ALA A 9 8.95 -8.67 -9.41
C ALA A 9 9.94 -7.55 -9.79
N VAL A 10 10.85 -7.20 -8.87
CA VAL A 10 11.99 -6.31 -9.17
C VAL A 10 12.84 -6.93 -10.28
N PRO A 11 13.27 -6.18 -11.32
CA PRO A 11 13.46 -4.73 -11.36
C PRO A 11 12.27 -3.91 -11.89
N ARG A 12 11.05 -4.48 -12.01
CA ARG A 12 9.87 -3.67 -12.32
C ARG A 12 9.66 -2.60 -11.23
N ARG A 13 9.58 -1.33 -11.64
CA ARG A 13 9.34 -0.19 -10.76
C ARG A 13 7.84 0.01 -10.56
N CYS A 14 7.23 -0.79 -9.68
CA CYS A 14 5.85 -0.63 -9.25
C CYS A 14 5.66 -1.03 -7.79
N GLY A 15 4.56 -0.59 -7.18
CA GLY A 15 4.27 -0.83 -5.77
C GLY A 15 4.23 -2.31 -5.39
N ILE A 16 3.58 -3.14 -6.21
CA ILE A 16 3.45 -4.59 -5.93
C ILE A 16 4.81 -5.31 -6.01
N ALA A 17 5.68 -4.94 -6.95
CA ALA A 17 7.02 -5.51 -7.04
C ALA A 17 7.87 -5.15 -5.81
N THR A 18 7.81 -3.90 -5.35
CA THR A 18 8.49 -3.47 -4.12
C THR A 18 7.91 -4.17 -2.89
N PHE A 19 6.59 -4.21 -2.74
CA PHE A 19 5.91 -4.92 -1.65
C PHE A 19 6.34 -6.40 -1.59
N THR A 20 6.30 -7.10 -2.73
CA THR A 20 6.61 -8.53 -2.80
C THR A 20 8.08 -8.79 -2.44
N ALA A 21 8.98 -7.94 -2.90
CA ALA A 21 10.41 -8.04 -2.57
C ALA A 21 10.67 -7.81 -1.07
N ASP A 22 10.06 -6.78 -0.49
CA ASP A 22 10.20 -6.46 0.93
C ASP A 22 9.58 -7.55 1.82
N LEU A 23 8.39 -8.05 1.46
CA LEU A 23 7.76 -9.17 2.16
C LEU A 23 8.60 -10.45 2.07
N THR A 24 9.13 -10.77 0.89
CA THR A 24 10.02 -11.92 0.70
C THR A 24 11.28 -11.80 1.56
N ALA A 25 11.89 -10.61 1.62
CA ALA A 25 13.05 -10.35 2.46
C ALA A 25 12.70 -10.47 3.95
N ALA A 26 11.53 -9.98 4.37
CA ALA A 26 11.05 -10.07 5.74
C ALA A 26 10.80 -11.52 6.19
N VAL A 27 10.20 -12.34 5.32
CA VAL A 27 10.00 -13.78 5.59
C VAL A 27 11.34 -14.51 5.70
N LYS A 28 12.30 -14.25 4.80
CA LYS A 28 13.66 -14.81 4.88
C LYS A 28 14.41 -14.37 6.14
N ALA A 29 14.21 -13.12 6.58
CA ALA A 29 14.81 -12.61 7.80
C ALA A 29 14.21 -13.23 9.07
N ALA A 30 12.92 -13.60 9.02
CA ALA A 30 12.26 -14.29 10.13
C ALA A 30 12.70 -15.76 10.27
N ASP A 31 13.05 -16.43 9.16
CA ASP A 31 13.65 -17.78 9.16
C ASP A 31 14.56 -17.99 7.92
N PRO A 32 15.90 -18.01 8.10
CA PRO A 32 16.87 -18.22 7.02
C PRO A 32 16.81 -19.59 6.34
N GLU A 33 16.16 -20.59 6.94
CA GLU A 33 16.00 -21.92 6.35
C GLU A 33 14.91 -21.95 5.28
N VAL A 34 13.98 -20.99 5.31
CA VAL A 34 12.93 -20.86 4.30
C VAL A 34 13.54 -20.50 2.95
N ARG A 35 13.10 -21.20 1.91
CA ARG A 35 13.48 -20.91 0.53
C ARG A 35 12.31 -20.22 -0.17
N CYS A 36 12.51 -18.98 -0.57
CA CYS A 36 11.52 -18.25 -1.37
C CYS A 36 11.99 -18.17 -2.82
N VAL A 37 11.09 -18.48 -3.73
CA VAL A 37 11.24 -18.33 -5.18
C VAL A 37 10.09 -17.48 -5.72
N ALA A 38 10.25 -16.93 -6.93
CA ALA A 38 9.24 -16.07 -7.53
C ALA A 38 8.76 -16.58 -8.90
N ALA A 39 7.47 -16.37 -9.17
CA ALA A 39 6.87 -16.38 -10.49
C ALA A 39 6.55 -14.93 -10.88
N ALA A 40 7.38 -14.35 -11.75
CA ALA A 40 7.32 -12.94 -12.10
C ALA A 40 6.33 -12.69 -13.24
N ILE A 41 5.38 -11.77 -13.04
CA ILE A 41 4.44 -11.29 -14.06
C ILE A 41 5.09 -10.15 -14.83
N ASP A 42 5.47 -10.43 -16.07
CA ASP A 42 6.14 -9.52 -16.99
C ASP A 42 5.13 -8.82 -17.89
N GLU A 43 5.26 -7.49 -17.99
CA GLU A 43 4.53 -6.71 -19.01
C GLU A 43 4.82 -7.26 -20.42
N PRO A 44 3.87 -7.13 -21.35
CA PRO A 44 4.09 -7.48 -22.74
C PRO A 44 5.37 -6.80 -23.27
N ASN A 45 6.17 -7.54 -24.04
CA ASN A 45 7.40 -7.05 -24.67
C ASN A 45 8.49 -6.55 -23.69
N ALA A 46 8.41 -6.85 -22.39
CA ALA A 46 9.44 -6.47 -21.43
C ALA A 46 10.47 -7.60 -21.22
N ALA A 47 11.71 -7.36 -21.66
CA ALA A 47 12.85 -8.20 -21.30
C ALA A 47 13.47 -7.73 -19.98
N ARG A 48 13.11 -8.38 -18.87
CA ARG A 48 13.68 -8.08 -17.54
C ARG A 48 14.79 -9.05 -17.17
N ALA A 49 15.91 -8.53 -16.66
CA ALA A 49 17.00 -9.29 -16.08
C ALA A 49 16.68 -9.58 -14.61
N TYR A 50 16.29 -10.81 -14.33
CA TYR A 50 15.96 -11.28 -12.99
C TYR A 50 17.11 -12.05 -12.34
N GLY A 51 17.11 -12.12 -11.02
CA GLY A 51 17.98 -13.02 -10.25
C GLY A 51 17.55 -14.49 -10.37
N LEU A 52 18.39 -15.39 -9.83
CA LEU A 52 18.16 -16.84 -9.82
C LEU A 52 16.96 -17.29 -8.97
N ASP A 53 16.40 -16.37 -8.18
CA ASP A 53 15.22 -16.56 -7.36
C ASP A 53 13.92 -16.50 -8.17
N VAL A 54 13.91 -15.85 -9.34
CA VAL A 54 12.79 -15.91 -10.29
C VAL A 54 12.87 -17.20 -11.10
N ARG A 55 11.96 -18.13 -10.82
CA ARG A 55 11.92 -19.46 -11.44
C ARG A 55 10.94 -19.57 -12.60
N TRP A 56 9.90 -18.75 -12.58
CA TRP A 56 8.87 -18.72 -13.63
C TRP A 56 8.62 -17.29 -14.09
N ARG A 57 8.28 -17.15 -15.36
CA ARG A 57 7.89 -15.88 -15.97
C ARG A 57 6.51 -16.06 -16.58
N ILE A 58 5.59 -15.18 -16.19
CA ILE A 58 4.21 -15.15 -16.66
C ILE A 58 4.09 -13.93 -17.58
N ARG A 59 3.66 -14.15 -18.81
CA ARG A 59 3.38 -13.08 -19.75
C ARG A 59 2.04 -12.45 -19.41
N GLN A 60 2.08 -11.19 -18.99
CA GLN A 60 0.89 -10.48 -18.59
C GLN A 60 -0.10 -10.36 -19.75
N GLY A 61 -1.37 -10.70 -19.51
CA GLY A 61 -2.43 -10.67 -20.51
C GLY A 61 -2.53 -11.90 -21.41
N GLU A 62 -1.70 -12.93 -21.21
CA GLU A 62 -1.78 -14.21 -21.94
C GLU A 62 -2.23 -15.34 -21.01
N GLU A 63 -3.54 -15.67 -20.96
CA GLU A 63 -4.10 -16.71 -20.05
C GLU A 63 -3.28 -18.03 -20.06
N ALA A 64 -2.87 -18.48 -21.25
CA ALA A 64 -2.08 -19.71 -21.41
C ALA A 64 -0.76 -19.67 -20.63
N SER A 65 -0.15 -18.49 -20.48
CA SER A 65 1.07 -18.29 -19.69
C SER A 65 0.82 -18.43 -18.18
N TYR A 66 -0.32 -17.92 -17.69
CA TYR A 66 -0.74 -18.08 -16.30
C TYR A 66 -1.01 -19.55 -15.96
N ARG A 67 -1.73 -20.27 -16.83
CA ARG A 67 -1.96 -21.72 -16.66
C ARG A 67 -0.66 -22.51 -16.70
N ALA A 68 0.24 -22.21 -17.64
CA ALA A 68 1.54 -22.87 -17.73
C ALA A 68 2.38 -22.67 -16.46
N ALA A 69 2.39 -21.46 -15.89
CA ALA A 69 3.06 -21.19 -14.63
C ALA A 69 2.41 -21.93 -13.46
N GLY A 70 1.07 -21.97 -13.38
CA GLY A 70 0.34 -22.75 -12.39
C GLY A 70 0.75 -24.23 -12.40
N ARG A 71 0.75 -24.87 -13.58
CA ARG A 71 1.23 -26.26 -13.75
C ARG A 71 2.68 -26.45 -13.33
N ALA A 72 3.56 -25.52 -13.73
CA ALA A 72 4.98 -25.59 -13.40
C ALA A 72 5.24 -25.44 -11.89
N ILE A 73 4.51 -24.54 -11.21
CA ILE A 73 4.56 -24.37 -9.76
C ILE A 73 4.03 -25.64 -9.07
N GLN A 74 2.91 -26.18 -9.53
CA GLN A 74 2.31 -27.41 -9.01
C GLN A 74 3.29 -28.60 -9.09
N GLY A 75 3.99 -28.76 -10.22
CA GLY A 75 4.99 -29.82 -10.42
C GLY A 75 6.34 -29.63 -9.72
N SER A 76 6.55 -28.48 -9.05
CA SER A 76 7.82 -28.16 -8.37
C SER A 76 7.87 -28.63 -6.90
N ALA A 77 9.02 -28.43 -6.25
CA ALA A 77 9.19 -28.70 -4.81
C ALA A 77 8.63 -27.59 -3.88
N VAL A 78 7.88 -26.61 -4.42
CA VAL A 78 7.21 -25.56 -3.61
C VAL A 78 6.16 -26.19 -2.70
N ASP A 79 6.07 -25.74 -1.45
CA ASP A 79 5.10 -26.23 -0.47
C ASP A 79 3.84 -25.34 -0.43
N VAL A 80 4.02 -24.00 -0.48
CA VAL A 80 2.93 -23.01 -0.41
C VAL A 80 3.11 -21.93 -1.49
N VAL A 81 2.00 -21.47 -2.05
CA VAL A 81 1.98 -20.33 -2.99
C VAL A 81 1.49 -19.08 -2.26
N ASN A 82 2.22 -17.98 -2.38
CA ASN A 82 1.86 -16.67 -1.87
C ASN A 82 1.60 -15.74 -3.07
N LEU A 83 0.33 -15.45 -3.35
CA LEU A 83 -0.12 -14.69 -4.51
C LEU A 83 -0.45 -13.25 -4.12
N GLN A 84 0.13 -12.28 -4.83
CA GLN A 84 -0.14 -10.86 -4.63
C GLN A 84 -1.06 -10.37 -5.74
N HIS A 85 -2.36 -10.25 -5.45
CA HIS A 85 -3.38 -9.95 -6.44
C HIS A 85 -3.59 -8.44 -6.58
N GLU A 86 -3.46 -7.97 -7.82
CA GLU A 86 -3.86 -6.65 -8.28
C GLU A 86 -4.49 -6.82 -9.67
N PHE A 87 -5.62 -6.16 -9.97
CA PHE A 87 -6.36 -6.37 -11.21
C PHE A 87 -5.50 -6.10 -12.44
N GLY A 88 -4.66 -5.08 -12.36
CA GLY A 88 -3.69 -4.73 -13.40
C GLY A 88 -2.54 -5.72 -13.57
N LEU A 89 -2.47 -6.82 -12.82
CA LEU A 89 -1.49 -7.91 -13.01
C LEU A 89 -2.12 -9.20 -13.52
N TYR A 90 -3.41 -9.44 -13.30
CA TYR A 90 -4.05 -10.74 -13.55
C TYR A 90 -5.21 -10.66 -14.53
N GLY A 91 -5.29 -9.61 -15.34
CA GLY A 91 -6.32 -9.58 -16.36
C GLY A 91 -6.18 -8.45 -17.35
N VAL A 92 -7.09 -8.46 -18.31
CA VAL A 92 -7.16 -7.49 -19.39
C VAL A 92 -8.54 -6.86 -19.36
N TRP A 93 -8.56 -5.53 -19.32
CA TRP A 93 -9.79 -4.76 -19.51
C TRP A 93 -10.10 -4.75 -21.00
N ARG A 94 -11.25 -5.31 -21.39
CA ARG A 94 -11.78 -5.30 -22.76
C ARG A 94 -13.17 -4.69 -22.74
N ASP A 95 -13.64 -4.17 -23.88
CA ASP A 95 -14.88 -3.40 -24.02
C ASP A 95 -16.04 -3.91 -23.13
N GLY A 96 -16.24 -3.24 -21.98
CA GLY A 96 -17.30 -3.56 -21.03
C GLY A 96 -17.08 -4.76 -20.12
N GLY A 97 -15.85 -5.23 -19.89
CA GLY A 97 -15.56 -6.37 -19.00
C GLY A 97 -14.10 -6.53 -18.56
N TYR A 98 -13.89 -7.44 -17.61
CA TYR A 98 -12.58 -7.85 -17.12
C TYR A 98 -12.33 -9.33 -17.45
N GLU A 99 -11.34 -9.59 -18.29
CA GLU A 99 -10.86 -10.95 -18.57
C GLU A 99 -9.86 -11.36 -17.49
N ASP A 100 -10.30 -12.24 -16.57
CA ASP A 100 -9.48 -12.72 -15.45
C ASP A 100 -8.56 -13.89 -15.85
N HIS A 101 -7.29 -13.77 -15.46
CA HIS A 101 -6.23 -14.77 -15.60
C HIS A 101 -5.73 -15.27 -14.24
N CYS A 102 -6.21 -14.72 -13.12
CA CYS A 102 -5.89 -15.22 -11.78
C CYS A 102 -6.53 -16.59 -11.52
N VAL A 103 -7.84 -16.72 -11.75
CA VAL A 103 -8.55 -17.98 -11.52
C VAL A 103 -8.03 -19.10 -12.43
N PRO A 104 -7.75 -18.87 -13.73
CA PRO A 104 -7.02 -19.82 -14.56
C PRO A 104 -5.70 -20.33 -13.97
N LEU A 105 -4.90 -19.45 -13.33
CA LEU A 105 -3.68 -19.86 -12.63
C LEU A 105 -4.01 -20.76 -11.42
N LEU A 106 -4.98 -20.32 -10.60
CA LEU A 106 -5.39 -21.02 -9.38
C LEU A 106 -6.03 -22.40 -9.67
N GLU A 107 -6.69 -22.57 -10.82
CA GLU A 107 -7.24 -23.85 -11.29
C GLU A 107 -6.18 -24.95 -11.47
N GLU A 108 -4.94 -24.57 -11.74
CA GLU A 108 -3.83 -25.52 -11.94
C GLU A 108 -3.13 -25.88 -10.61
N LEU A 109 -3.50 -25.25 -9.50
CA LEU A 109 -2.86 -25.41 -8.20
C LEU A 109 -3.72 -26.26 -7.25
N ARG A 110 -3.11 -27.30 -6.68
CA ARG A 110 -3.65 -28.06 -5.54
C ARG A 110 -2.93 -27.74 -4.23
N LYS A 111 -1.76 -27.10 -4.33
CA LYS A 111 -0.99 -26.61 -3.18
C LYS A 111 -1.74 -25.48 -2.49
N PRO A 112 -1.61 -25.31 -1.16
CA PRO A 112 -2.25 -24.21 -0.45
C PRO A 112 -1.79 -22.86 -0.99
N VAL A 113 -2.75 -21.97 -1.23
CA VAL A 113 -2.51 -20.61 -1.73
C VAL A 113 -2.93 -19.58 -0.68
N ILE A 114 -2.01 -18.69 -0.30
CA ILE A 114 -2.29 -17.46 0.43
C ILE A 114 -2.44 -16.36 -0.60
N THR A 115 -3.62 -15.77 -0.74
CA THR A 115 -3.85 -14.66 -1.68
C THR A 115 -4.01 -13.35 -0.94
N THR A 116 -3.10 -12.41 -1.16
CA THR A 116 -3.21 -11.03 -0.68
C THR A 116 -3.93 -10.19 -1.72
N LEU A 117 -5.10 -9.63 -1.37
CA LEU A 117 -5.85 -8.70 -2.23
C LEU A 117 -5.39 -7.27 -1.98
N HIS A 118 -4.77 -6.63 -2.98
CA HIS A 118 -4.34 -5.22 -2.91
C HIS A 118 -5.45 -4.22 -3.25
N THR A 119 -6.50 -4.70 -3.91
CA THR A 119 -7.68 -3.93 -4.27
C THR A 119 -8.94 -4.67 -3.84
N VAL A 120 -9.79 -3.98 -3.08
CA VAL A 120 -11.14 -4.40 -2.68
C VAL A 120 -12.03 -3.16 -2.85
N LEU A 121 -12.96 -3.22 -3.79
CA LEU A 121 -13.80 -2.08 -4.14
C LEU A 121 -15.08 -2.10 -3.30
N PRO A 122 -15.54 -0.95 -2.77
CA PRO A 122 -16.80 -0.89 -2.03
C PRO A 122 -18.04 -1.07 -2.91
N ARG A 123 -17.90 -0.81 -4.22
CA ARG A 123 -18.96 -0.92 -5.23
C ARG A 123 -18.39 -1.60 -6.48
N PRO A 124 -18.11 -2.91 -6.44
CA PRO A 124 -17.58 -3.63 -7.58
C PRO A 124 -18.67 -3.88 -8.63
N GLU A 125 -18.28 -3.86 -9.90
CA GLU A 125 -19.09 -4.49 -10.95
C GLU A 125 -19.29 -5.98 -10.66
N SER A 126 -20.36 -6.57 -11.20
CA SER A 126 -20.70 -7.99 -10.93
C SER A 126 -19.56 -8.94 -11.25
N TRP A 127 -18.89 -8.77 -12.40
CA TRP A 127 -17.75 -9.59 -12.79
C TRP A 127 -16.53 -9.43 -11.87
N ILE A 128 -16.30 -8.24 -11.32
CA ILE A 128 -15.22 -8.00 -10.33
C ILE A 128 -15.55 -8.77 -9.06
N ARG A 129 -16.80 -8.66 -8.60
CA ARG A 129 -17.27 -9.37 -7.42
C ARG A 129 -17.13 -10.88 -7.58
N ASP A 130 -17.60 -11.42 -8.70
CA ASP A 130 -17.60 -12.85 -8.97
C ASP A 130 -16.17 -13.39 -9.14
N THR A 131 -15.27 -12.62 -9.75
CA THR A 131 -13.85 -12.95 -9.86
C THR A 131 -13.20 -13.05 -8.48
N VAL A 132 -13.38 -12.04 -7.63
CA VAL A 132 -12.81 -12.03 -6.27
C VAL A 132 -13.36 -13.18 -5.41
N ARG A 133 -14.65 -13.54 -5.57
CA ARG A 133 -15.23 -14.73 -4.92
C ARG A 133 -14.54 -16.02 -5.35
N ARG A 134 -14.36 -16.23 -6.66
CA ARG A 134 -13.68 -17.41 -7.20
C ARG A 134 -12.22 -17.50 -6.73
N ILE A 135 -11.52 -16.36 -6.66
CA ILE A 135 -10.18 -16.29 -6.08
C ILE A 135 -10.20 -16.71 -4.61
N ALA A 136 -11.14 -16.20 -3.82
CA ALA A 136 -11.27 -16.53 -2.41
C ALA A 136 -11.59 -18.02 -2.18
N GLU A 137 -12.50 -18.60 -2.96
CA GLU A 137 -12.87 -20.03 -2.91
C GLU A 137 -11.70 -20.96 -3.22
N ARG A 138 -10.75 -20.51 -4.06
CA ARG A 138 -9.55 -21.27 -4.44
C ARG A 138 -8.33 -20.96 -3.58
N SER A 139 -8.43 -19.98 -2.70
CA SER A 139 -7.37 -19.64 -1.76
C SER A 139 -7.55 -20.45 -0.48
N ALA A 140 -6.45 -20.96 0.07
CA ALA A 140 -6.47 -21.53 1.41
C ALA A 140 -6.80 -20.44 2.44
N VAL A 141 -6.21 -19.25 2.25
CA VAL A 141 -6.47 -18.05 3.06
C VAL A 141 -6.43 -16.81 2.16
N VAL A 142 -7.39 -15.91 2.35
CA VAL A 142 -7.36 -14.56 1.80
C VAL A 142 -6.78 -13.62 2.85
N VAL A 143 -5.82 -12.80 2.44
CA VAL A 143 -5.21 -11.75 3.26
C VAL A 143 -5.59 -10.40 2.71
N VAL A 144 -5.94 -9.47 3.60
CA VAL A 144 -6.12 -8.05 3.30
C VAL A 144 -5.31 -7.21 4.28
N MET A 145 -5.15 -5.92 3.98
CA MET A 145 -4.25 -5.03 4.72
C MET A 145 -4.98 -3.99 5.58
N ALA A 146 -6.31 -4.03 5.61
CA ALA A 146 -7.18 -3.14 6.39
C ALA A 146 -8.45 -3.89 6.84
N GLU A 147 -8.97 -3.58 8.00
CA GLU A 147 -10.22 -4.16 8.55
C GLU A 147 -11.43 -3.80 7.68
N THR A 148 -11.42 -2.61 7.10
CA THR A 148 -12.44 -2.15 6.14
C THR A 148 -12.46 -3.05 4.91
N ALA A 149 -11.31 -3.53 4.43
CA ALA A 149 -11.27 -4.49 3.34
C ALA A 149 -11.91 -5.83 3.75
N ALA A 150 -11.64 -6.29 4.97
CA ALA A 150 -12.20 -7.53 5.50
C ALA A 150 -13.73 -7.46 5.59
N ARG A 151 -14.26 -6.35 6.14
CA ARG A 151 -15.71 -6.09 6.20
C ARG A 151 -16.34 -6.04 4.82
N LEU A 152 -15.72 -5.34 3.87
CA LEU A 152 -16.22 -5.25 2.49
C LEU A 152 -16.30 -6.63 1.83
N LEU A 153 -15.30 -7.49 2.01
CA LEU A 153 -15.31 -8.85 1.46
C LEU A 153 -16.48 -9.70 2.00
N GLY A 154 -16.84 -9.54 3.27
CA GLY A 154 -18.03 -10.18 3.82
C GLY A 154 -19.33 -9.56 3.27
N GLN A 155 -19.50 -8.25 3.43
CA GLN A 155 -20.77 -7.55 3.19
C GLN A 155 -21.09 -7.35 1.70
N VAL A 156 -20.10 -7.05 0.88
CA VAL A 156 -20.27 -6.69 -0.54
C VAL A 156 -20.00 -7.87 -1.47
N TYR A 157 -19.01 -8.70 -1.11
CA TYR A 157 -18.60 -9.84 -1.94
C TYR A 157 -19.25 -11.17 -1.50
N GLY A 158 -19.83 -11.25 -0.30
CA GLY A 158 -20.44 -12.49 0.20
C GLY A 158 -19.42 -13.60 0.44
N ILE A 159 -18.18 -13.25 0.80
CA ILE A 159 -17.15 -14.24 1.12
C ILE A 159 -17.36 -14.73 2.55
N GLU A 160 -17.75 -16.00 2.70
CA GLU A 160 -18.08 -16.60 4.01
C GLU A 160 -16.87 -16.76 4.93
N ARG A 161 -15.69 -17.03 4.36
CA ARG A 161 -14.46 -17.21 5.15
C ARG A 161 -13.84 -15.84 5.42
N ALA A 162 -13.86 -15.43 6.68
CA ALA A 162 -13.26 -14.18 7.10
C ALA A 162 -11.78 -14.10 6.65
N PRO A 163 -11.40 -13.03 5.91
CA PRO A 163 -10.01 -12.84 5.50
C PRO A 163 -9.16 -12.47 6.71
N LEU A 164 -7.88 -12.83 6.66
CA LEU A 164 -6.92 -12.44 7.69
C LEU A 164 -6.39 -11.03 7.40
N VAL A 165 -6.36 -10.18 8.42
CA VAL A 165 -5.76 -8.84 8.30
C VAL A 165 -4.28 -8.88 8.67
N ILE A 166 -3.41 -8.72 7.66
CA ILE A 166 -1.98 -8.50 7.84
C ILE A 166 -1.66 -7.15 7.19
N PRO A 167 -1.17 -6.15 7.95
CA PRO A 167 -0.96 -4.81 7.43
C PRO A 167 0.08 -4.79 6.31
N HIS A 168 0.07 -3.73 5.49
CA HIS A 168 0.89 -3.61 4.28
C HIS A 168 2.39 -3.86 4.48
N GLY A 169 2.95 -3.56 5.65
CA GLY A 169 4.39 -3.65 5.85
C GLY A 169 5.10 -2.34 5.57
N MET A 170 6.07 -2.02 6.43
CA MET A 170 6.92 -0.85 6.34
C MET A 170 8.31 -1.07 6.96
N PRO A 171 9.36 -0.36 6.52
CA PRO A 171 10.70 -0.47 7.09
C PRO A 171 10.67 -0.23 8.59
N ALA A 172 11.43 -0.95 9.40
CA ALA A 172 11.49 -0.66 10.83
C ALA A 172 12.13 0.73 11.05
N ILE A 173 11.31 1.73 11.41
CA ILE A 173 11.73 3.13 11.58
C ILE A 173 11.74 3.49 13.07
N VAL A 174 12.79 4.20 13.47
CA VAL A 174 12.85 4.90 14.77
C VAL A 174 12.67 6.40 14.51
N PRO A 175 11.57 7.03 14.96
CA PRO A 175 11.24 8.44 14.71
C PRO A 175 12.20 9.43 15.40
N ARG A 176 13.42 9.59 14.86
CA ARG A 176 14.44 10.47 15.47
C ARG A 176 15.29 11.19 14.44
N GLY A 177 15.87 12.31 14.86
CA GLY A 177 16.89 13.02 14.08
C GLY A 177 16.38 13.96 13.00
N ARG A 178 15.12 14.42 13.07
CA ARG A 178 14.51 15.36 12.10
C ARG A 178 15.42 16.54 11.74
N ARG A 179 15.95 17.27 12.73
CA ARG A 179 16.86 18.42 12.51
C ARG A 179 18.13 18.02 11.74
N ARG A 180 18.73 16.87 12.08
CA ARG A 180 19.93 16.36 11.40
C ARG A 180 19.62 16.01 9.95
N LEU A 181 18.50 15.33 9.70
CA LEU A 181 18.08 14.93 8.35
C LEU A 181 17.73 16.14 7.48
N LYS A 182 17.02 17.14 8.03
CA LYS A 182 16.79 18.41 7.34
C LYS A 182 18.09 19.07 6.89
N ARG A 183 19.10 19.13 7.77
CA ARG A 183 20.42 19.65 7.39
C ARG A 183 21.11 18.82 6.31
N GLN A 184 21.09 17.49 6.42
CA GLN A 184 21.66 16.59 5.42
C GLN A 184 20.99 16.73 4.04
N LEU A 185 19.69 17.03 4.02
CA LEU A 185 18.90 17.21 2.80
C LEU A 185 18.86 18.67 2.30
N GLY A 186 19.63 19.59 2.91
CA GLY A 186 19.66 21.01 2.50
C GLY A 186 18.37 21.78 2.77
N MET A 187 17.66 21.42 3.84
CA MET A 187 16.36 21.97 4.26
C MET A 187 16.39 22.48 5.71
N GLU A 188 17.59 22.81 6.21
CA GLU A 188 17.73 23.38 7.55
C GLU A 188 16.93 24.70 7.66
N GLY A 189 16.26 24.90 8.79
CA GLY A 189 15.42 26.07 9.03
C GLY A 189 14.07 26.08 8.30
N ARG A 190 13.75 25.08 7.46
CA ARG A 190 12.45 24.97 6.77
C ARG A 190 11.47 24.09 7.53
N THR A 191 10.19 24.45 7.53
CA THR A 191 9.07 23.59 7.95
C THR A 191 8.62 22.73 6.78
N ILE A 192 8.74 21.41 6.91
CA ILE A 192 8.60 20.49 5.77
C ILE A 192 7.22 19.83 5.76
N LEU A 193 6.44 20.11 4.73
CA LEU A 193 5.27 19.33 4.36
C LEU A 193 5.70 18.36 3.27
N SER A 194 5.18 17.12 3.25
CA SER A 194 5.49 16.24 2.13
C SER A 194 4.36 15.29 1.75
N THR A 195 4.31 15.00 0.45
CA THR A 195 3.61 13.84 -0.11
C THR A 195 4.66 12.97 -0.78
N PHE A 196 4.59 11.66 -0.54
CA PHE A 196 5.47 10.68 -1.17
C PHE A 196 4.66 9.71 -2.01
N GLY A 197 5.21 9.31 -3.16
CA GLY A 197 4.67 8.28 -4.04
C GLY A 197 4.84 8.65 -5.52
N LEU A 198 4.36 7.80 -6.42
CA LEU A 198 4.31 8.12 -7.84
C LEU A 198 3.38 9.31 -8.09
N VAL A 199 3.84 10.28 -8.86
CA VAL A 199 3.07 11.46 -9.28
C VAL A 199 2.01 11.00 -10.29
N ASP A 200 0.75 11.21 -9.92
CA ASP A 200 -0.44 10.72 -10.63
C ASP A 200 -1.63 11.65 -10.33
N PRO A 201 -2.52 11.97 -11.30
CA PRO A 201 -3.69 12.82 -11.09
C PRO A 201 -4.61 12.38 -9.94
N ARG A 202 -4.70 11.08 -9.67
CA ARG A 202 -5.51 10.54 -8.55
C ARG A 202 -4.98 10.96 -7.18
N LYS A 203 -3.75 11.49 -7.10
CA LYS A 203 -3.13 11.95 -5.86
C LYS A 203 -3.55 13.37 -5.45
N GLY A 204 -4.22 14.13 -6.33
CA GLY A 204 -4.79 15.45 -5.99
C GLY A 204 -3.75 16.46 -5.50
N LEU A 205 -2.54 16.43 -6.05
CA LEU A 205 -1.40 17.23 -5.58
C LEU A 205 -1.65 18.74 -5.76
N GLU A 206 -2.41 19.11 -6.78
CA GLU A 206 -2.90 20.47 -7.06
C GLU A 206 -3.61 21.08 -5.85
N HIS A 207 -4.34 20.29 -5.07
CA HIS A 207 -5.08 20.81 -3.93
C HIS A 207 -4.17 21.23 -2.77
N MET A 208 -3.08 20.49 -2.55
CA MET A 208 -2.08 20.92 -1.55
C MET A 208 -1.25 22.09 -2.07
N ILE A 209 -0.93 22.15 -3.37
CA ILE A 209 -0.28 23.33 -3.98
C ILE A 209 -1.15 24.58 -3.80
N ALA A 210 -2.46 24.46 -4.06
CA ALA A 210 -3.43 25.53 -3.85
C ALA A 210 -3.58 25.95 -2.37
N ALA A 211 -3.29 25.05 -1.43
CA ALA A 211 -3.31 25.35 0.02
C ALA A 211 -2.06 26.10 0.50
N MET A 212 -0.94 26.01 -0.23
CA MET A 212 0.36 26.57 0.21
C MET A 212 0.36 28.08 0.47
N PRO A 213 -0.30 28.95 -0.33
CA PRO A 213 -0.30 30.39 -0.05
C PRO A 213 -0.79 30.73 1.37
N ALA A 214 -1.85 30.05 1.84
CA ALA A 214 -2.39 30.25 3.19
C ALA A 214 -1.43 29.73 4.28
N VAL A 215 -0.74 28.62 4.01
CA VAL A 215 0.28 28.09 4.95
C VAL A 215 1.47 29.03 5.04
N VAL A 216 2.01 29.47 3.89
CA VAL A 216 3.19 30.35 3.81
C VAL A 216 2.93 31.73 4.42
N ALA A 217 1.70 32.25 4.31
CA ALA A 217 1.31 33.50 4.95
C ALA A 217 1.48 33.48 6.49
N ARG A 218 1.46 32.29 7.10
CA ARG A 218 1.58 32.11 8.56
C ARG A 218 2.91 31.45 8.97
N HIS A 219 3.46 30.58 8.13
CA HIS A 219 4.75 29.90 8.28
C HIS A 219 5.58 30.16 7.03
N SER A 220 6.28 31.30 6.99
CA SER A 220 7.01 31.76 5.80
C SER A 220 8.20 30.87 5.42
N ASP A 221 8.64 29.97 6.31
CA ASP A 221 9.68 28.97 6.05
C ASP A 221 9.11 27.64 5.52
N ALA A 222 7.79 27.52 5.35
CA ALA A 222 7.16 26.29 4.87
C ALA A 222 7.67 25.88 3.47
N LEU A 223 7.86 24.58 3.28
CA LEU A 223 8.25 23.96 2.02
C LEU A 223 7.45 22.66 1.85
N TYR A 224 6.67 22.59 0.78
CA TYR A 224 5.99 21.38 0.36
C TYR A 224 6.84 20.58 -0.62
N LEU A 225 7.16 19.34 -0.25
CA LEU A 225 7.91 18.41 -1.06
C LEU A 225 6.97 17.40 -1.72
N ILE A 226 7.03 17.34 -3.04
CA ILE A 226 6.42 16.26 -3.82
C ILE A 226 7.52 15.26 -4.14
N VAL A 227 7.54 14.15 -3.39
CA VAL A 227 8.63 13.17 -3.41
C VAL A 227 8.27 11.95 -4.25
N GLY A 228 8.82 11.89 -5.45
CA GLY A 228 8.64 10.78 -6.38
C GLY A 228 8.63 11.22 -7.84
N GLN A 229 8.62 10.23 -8.74
CA GLN A 229 8.54 10.45 -10.19
C GLN A 229 7.12 10.24 -10.69
N THR A 230 6.84 10.77 -11.88
CA THR A 230 5.62 10.45 -12.63
C THR A 230 5.45 8.95 -12.80
N HIS A 231 4.21 8.48 -12.60
CA HIS A 231 3.88 7.06 -12.70
C HIS A 231 4.35 6.49 -14.06
N PRO A 232 5.09 5.36 -14.11
CA PRO A 232 5.67 4.85 -15.36
C PRO A 232 4.67 4.67 -16.50
N GLU A 233 3.48 4.13 -16.22
CA GLU A 233 2.43 3.97 -17.24
C GLU A 233 1.83 5.30 -17.72
N LEU A 234 1.75 6.30 -16.84
CA LEU A 234 1.31 7.64 -17.21
C LEU A 234 2.36 8.32 -18.09
N LEU A 235 3.64 8.19 -17.71
CA LEU A 235 4.78 8.70 -18.47
C LEU A 235 4.83 8.11 -19.88
N LYS A 236 4.57 6.80 -20.04
CA LYS A 236 4.51 6.14 -21.35
C LYS A 236 3.38 6.67 -22.23
N ARG A 237 2.20 6.95 -21.65
CA ARG A 237 0.99 7.33 -22.40
C ARG A 237 0.90 8.84 -22.70
N GLU A 238 1.32 9.67 -21.75
CA GLU A 238 1.04 11.10 -21.72
C GLU A 238 2.29 11.95 -21.45
N GLY A 239 3.45 11.33 -21.26
CA GLY A 239 4.67 12.03 -20.87
C GLY A 239 4.53 12.67 -19.48
N GLU A 240 5.12 13.86 -19.33
CA GLU A 240 5.15 14.63 -18.07
C GLU A 240 4.00 15.63 -17.95
N ARG A 241 2.92 15.45 -18.74
CA ARG A 241 1.81 16.42 -18.85
C ARG A 241 1.31 16.90 -17.49
N TYR A 242 0.89 15.97 -16.64
CA TYR A 242 0.36 16.31 -15.31
C TYR A 242 1.40 16.99 -14.41
N ARG A 243 2.67 16.56 -14.44
CA ARG A 243 3.73 17.24 -13.68
C ARG A 243 3.95 18.67 -14.18
N ASN A 244 3.91 18.88 -15.48
CA ASN A 244 4.05 20.21 -16.08
C ASN A 244 2.86 21.12 -15.71
N GLU A 245 1.64 20.58 -15.65
CA GLU A 245 0.47 21.30 -15.14
C GLU A 245 0.66 21.76 -13.68
N LEU A 246 1.17 20.87 -12.82
CA LEU A 246 1.47 21.24 -11.42
C LEU A 246 2.58 22.29 -11.32
N VAL A 247 3.61 22.23 -12.17
CA VAL A 247 4.68 23.26 -12.23
C VAL A 247 4.10 24.61 -12.64
N ALA A 248 3.27 24.65 -13.68
CA ALA A 248 2.60 25.88 -14.10
C ALA A 248 1.69 26.45 -12.99
N GLU A 249 0.99 25.59 -12.24
CA GLU A 249 0.18 26.04 -11.10
C GLU A 249 1.04 26.65 -9.98
N ILE A 250 2.20 26.05 -9.67
CA ILE A 250 3.14 26.59 -8.68
C ILE A 250 3.61 27.99 -9.08
N GLU A 251 3.99 28.16 -10.35
CA GLU A 251 4.44 29.46 -10.90
C GLU A 251 3.33 30.51 -10.87
N GLN A 252 2.12 30.16 -11.32
CA GLN A 252 0.95 31.05 -11.32
C GLN A 252 0.59 31.55 -9.92
N ARG A 253 0.83 30.73 -8.89
CA ARG A 253 0.57 31.08 -7.48
C ARG A 253 1.75 31.77 -6.80
N GLY A 254 2.88 31.95 -7.49
CA GLY A 254 4.10 32.52 -6.91
C GLY A 254 4.75 31.64 -5.85
N MET A 255 4.55 30.32 -5.91
CA MET A 255 4.98 29.36 -4.87
C MET A 255 6.28 28.62 -5.18
N THR A 256 7.06 29.07 -6.16
CA THR A 256 8.29 28.39 -6.63
C THR A 256 9.32 28.13 -5.52
N GLU A 257 9.43 29.02 -4.53
CA GLU A 257 10.33 28.86 -3.38
C GLU A 257 9.76 27.97 -2.25
N HIS A 258 8.47 27.62 -2.34
CA HIS A 258 7.70 26.92 -1.31
C HIS A 258 7.15 25.56 -1.76
N VAL A 259 7.31 25.18 -3.03
CA VAL A 259 6.97 23.84 -3.52
C VAL A 259 8.13 23.29 -4.32
N ARG A 260 8.56 22.06 -4.01
CA ARG A 260 9.70 21.41 -4.67
C ARG A 260 9.40 19.97 -5.02
N PHE A 261 9.68 19.60 -6.26
CA PHE A 261 9.69 18.21 -6.71
C PHE A 261 11.03 17.54 -6.39
N VAL A 262 10.99 16.39 -5.73
CA VAL A 262 12.11 15.44 -5.65
C VAL A 262 11.84 14.36 -6.70
N ASN A 263 12.16 14.69 -7.96
CA ASN A 263 11.80 13.90 -9.14
C ASN A 263 12.70 12.67 -9.35
N GLN A 264 12.83 11.82 -8.33
CA GLN A 264 13.71 10.66 -8.32
C GLN A 264 12.97 9.40 -7.85
N TYR A 265 13.34 8.26 -8.44
CA TYR A 265 12.91 6.97 -7.92
C TYR A 265 13.83 6.61 -6.75
N LEU A 266 13.43 7.04 -5.56
CA LEU A 266 14.23 6.91 -4.35
C LEU A 266 14.31 5.47 -3.87
N THR A 267 15.45 5.14 -3.27
CA THR A 267 15.61 3.92 -2.47
C THR A 267 14.76 3.99 -1.20
N GLN A 268 14.49 2.82 -0.59
CA GLN A 268 13.75 2.74 0.66
C GLN A 268 14.39 3.61 1.77
N ARG A 269 15.73 3.62 1.86
CA ARG A 269 16.47 4.44 2.83
C ARG A 269 16.24 5.94 2.60
N GLU A 270 16.35 6.39 1.37
CA GLU A 270 16.13 7.81 1.03
C GLU A 270 14.68 8.22 1.34
N ILE A 271 13.70 7.38 1.02
CA ILE A 271 12.28 7.63 1.40
C ILE A 271 12.14 7.81 2.91
N VAL A 272 12.78 6.95 3.71
CA VAL A 272 12.76 7.07 5.17
C VAL A 272 13.43 8.37 5.63
N ASP A 273 14.54 8.78 5.01
CA ASP A 273 15.22 10.03 5.35
C ASP A 273 14.33 11.25 5.09
N TYR A 274 13.63 11.31 3.95
CA TYR A 274 12.65 12.36 3.63
C TYR A 274 11.45 12.36 4.60
N LEU A 275 10.89 11.17 4.90
CA LEU A 275 9.80 11.05 5.86
C LEU A 275 10.23 11.51 7.25
N LEU A 276 11.41 11.12 7.72
CA LEU A 276 11.91 11.53 9.03
C LEU A 276 12.22 13.04 9.09
N ALA A 277 12.57 13.67 7.97
CA ALA A 277 12.72 15.13 7.85
C ALA A 277 11.38 15.90 7.81
N THR A 278 10.29 15.23 7.42
CA THR A 278 8.93 15.81 7.30
C THR A 278 8.34 16.18 8.66
N ASP A 279 7.70 17.35 8.72
CA ASP A 279 6.91 17.86 9.85
C ASP A 279 5.45 17.46 9.79
N VAL A 280 4.83 17.57 8.61
CA VAL A 280 3.45 17.14 8.36
C VAL A 280 3.41 16.37 7.05
N TYR A 281 2.93 15.12 7.11
CA TYR A 281 2.73 14.30 5.94
C TYR A 281 1.31 14.51 5.40
N VAL A 282 1.17 14.68 4.09
CA VAL A 282 -0.11 15.00 3.46
C VAL A 282 -0.47 13.97 2.41
N THR A 283 -1.73 13.55 2.36
CA THR A 283 -2.29 12.74 1.26
C THR A 283 -3.60 13.34 0.75
N PRO A 284 -3.54 14.27 -0.23
CA PRO A 284 -4.72 14.98 -0.74
C PRO A 284 -5.48 14.17 -1.81
N TYR A 285 -5.56 12.85 -1.64
CA TYR A 285 -5.92 11.92 -2.70
C TYR A 285 -7.38 12.06 -3.13
N LEU A 286 -7.64 11.86 -4.42
CA LEU A 286 -8.96 11.93 -5.05
C LEU A 286 -9.64 10.56 -5.15
N ASP A 287 -8.85 9.48 -5.22
CA ASP A 287 -9.39 8.12 -5.23
C ASP A 287 -9.79 7.70 -3.81
N LEU A 288 -11.07 7.91 -3.49
CA LEU A 288 -11.63 7.56 -2.19
C LEU A 288 -11.74 6.05 -1.94
N ASN A 289 -11.69 5.23 -2.99
CA ASN A 289 -11.83 3.78 -2.88
C ASN A 289 -10.49 3.09 -2.55
N GLN A 290 -9.40 3.83 -2.40
CA GLN A 290 -8.09 3.26 -2.11
C GLN A 290 -8.11 2.50 -0.76
N ILE A 291 -8.12 1.17 -0.84
CA ILE A 291 -8.24 0.30 0.34
C ILE A 291 -6.91 0.06 1.07
N THR A 292 -5.79 0.37 0.42
CA THR A 292 -4.46 0.30 1.03
C THR A 292 -3.50 1.32 0.42
N SER A 293 -2.72 1.98 1.27
CA SER A 293 -1.71 2.97 0.89
C SER A 293 -0.41 2.68 1.62
N GLY A 294 0.59 2.14 0.90
CA GLY A 294 1.93 1.92 1.47
C GLY A 294 2.62 3.22 1.89
N THR A 295 2.33 4.33 1.22
CA THR A 295 2.89 5.64 1.55
C THR A 295 2.36 6.17 2.88
N LEU A 296 1.07 5.96 3.16
CA LEU A 296 0.46 6.24 4.46
C LEU A 296 1.01 5.31 5.55
N ALA A 297 1.17 4.01 5.26
CA ALA A 297 1.76 3.06 6.20
C ALA A 297 3.19 3.46 6.61
N TYR A 298 4.00 3.95 5.67
CA TYR A 298 5.34 4.48 5.96
C TYR A 298 5.29 5.73 6.84
N ALA A 299 4.36 6.66 6.58
CA ALA A 299 4.21 7.87 7.39
C ALA A 299 3.78 7.57 8.83
N LEU A 300 2.83 6.64 9.01
CA LEU A 300 2.41 6.14 10.32
C LEU A 300 3.59 5.49 11.06
N GLY A 301 4.30 4.60 10.38
CA GLY A 301 5.50 3.94 10.92
C GLY A 301 6.66 4.87 11.23
N ALA A 302 6.75 6.01 10.55
CA ALA A 302 7.71 7.07 10.82
C ALA A 302 7.24 8.04 11.92
N GLY A 303 6.05 7.83 12.49
CA GLY A 303 5.48 8.68 13.54
C GLY A 303 5.27 10.11 13.09
N LYS A 304 4.69 10.31 11.90
CA LYS A 304 4.40 11.65 11.37
C LYS A 304 3.04 12.15 11.85
N ALA A 305 2.91 13.45 12.04
CA ALA A 305 1.59 14.09 12.03
C ALA A 305 1.08 14.07 10.59
N ILE A 306 -0.16 13.60 10.39
CA ILE A 306 -0.70 13.31 9.06
C ILE A 306 -2.00 14.09 8.83
N VAL A 307 -2.11 14.70 7.65
CA VAL A 307 -3.35 15.26 7.10
C VAL A 307 -3.73 14.47 5.84
N SER A 308 -4.96 13.97 5.75
CA SER A 308 -5.39 13.18 4.59
C SER A 308 -6.81 13.49 4.17
N THR A 309 -7.12 13.35 2.88
CA THR A 309 -8.50 13.13 2.48
C THR A 309 -9.03 11.82 3.06
N ARG A 310 -10.35 11.73 3.25
CA ARG A 310 -11.02 10.57 3.87
C ARG A 310 -11.23 9.39 2.90
N TYR A 311 -10.17 8.92 2.24
CA TYR A 311 -10.24 7.65 1.50
C TYR A 311 -10.27 6.45 2.47
N LEU A 312 -10.78 5.30 2.03
CA LEU A 312 -11.10 4.15 2.90
C LEU A 312 -9.97 3.78 3.88
N HIS A 313 -8.75 3.61 3.39
CA HIS A 313 -7.62 3.28 4.26
C HIS A 313 -7.21 4.42 5.19
N ALA A 314 -7.26 5.68 4.76
CA ALA A 314 -6.96 6.81 5.65
C ALA A 314 -8.01 6.98 6.75
N ALA A 315 -9.29 6.77 6.43
CA ALA A 315 -10.37 6.86 7.42
C ALA A 315 -10.15 5.87 8.57
N GLU A 316 -9.76 4.63 8.26
CA GLU A 316 -9.42 3.61 9.27
C GLU A 316 -8.10 3.93 9.97
N ALA A 317 -7.01 4.11 9.21
CA ALA A 317 -5.67 4.21 9.75
C ALA A 317 -5.42 5.49 10.56
N LEU A 318 -6.21 6.56 10.31
CA LEU A 318 -6.14 7.83 11.02
C LEU A 318 -7.25 8.02 12.07
N ALA A 319 -8.13 7.03 12.29
CA ALA A 319 -9.12 7.06 13.37
C ALA A 319 -8.45 7.20 14.75
N ASP A 320 -9.23 7.44 15.81
CA ASP A 320 -8.71 7.60 17.18
C ASP A 320 -7.69 8.75 17.32
N ALA A 321 -7.88 9.79 16.50
CA ALA A 321 -6.99 10.95 16.40
C ALA A 321 -5.52 10.55 16.18
N ARG A 322 -5.29 9.63 15.22
CA ARG A 322 -3.97 9.32 14.66
C ARG A 322 -3.56 10.26 13.53
N GLY A 323 -4.47 11.11 13.06
CA GLY A 323 -4.24 12.16 12.07
C GLY A 323 -5.47 13.05 11.93
N LEU A 324 -5.40 14.02 11.03
CA LEU A 324 -6.52 14.89 10.67
C LEU A 324 -7.06 14.50 9.29
N LEU A 325 -8.39 14.42 9.18
CA LEU A 325 -9.09 14.09 7.94
C LEU A 325 -9.76 15.34 7.39
N VAL A 326 -9.62 15.55 6.07
CA VAL A 326 -10.25 16.65 5.34
C VAL A 326 -11.13 16.12 4.20
N GLU A 327 -11.97 16.99 3.65
CA GLU A 327 -12.77 16.66 2.47
C GLU A 327 -11.91 16.63 1.20
N THR A 328 -12.35 15.87 0.20
CA THR A 328 -11.67 15.84 -1.11
C THR A 328 -11.85 17.16 -1.85
N ARG A 329 -10.82 17.56 -2.60
CA ARG A 329 -10.82 18.82 -3.38
C ARG A 329 -11.03 20.06 -2.51
N ASP A 330 -10.55 20.05 -1.27
CA ASP A 330 -10.66 21.15 -0.32
C ASP A 330 -9.28 21.73 0.08
N PRO A 331 -8.68 22.61 -0.75
CA PRO A 331 -7.43 23.29 -0.42
C PRO A 331 -7.49 24.09 0.89
N GLU A 332 -8.64 24.68 1.21
CA GLU A 332 -8.79 25.47 2.44
C GLU A 332 -8.80 24.56 3.67
N GLY A 333 -9.47 23.41 3.60
CA GLY A 333 -9.44 22.38 4.63
C GLY A 333 -8.05 21.81 4.84
N LEU A 334 -7.31 21.55 3.77
CA LEU A 334 -5.89 21.16 3.84
C LEU A 334 -5.06 22.23 4.56
N ALA A 335 -5.19 23.50 4.18
CA ALA A 335 -4.47 24.60 4.83
C ALA A 335 -4.83 24.70 6.32
N ARG A 336 -6.13 24.68 6.67
CA ARG A 336 -6.60 24.73 8.07
C ARG A 336 -6.03 23.58 8.90
N ALA A 337 -6.07 22.35 8.39
CA ALA A 337 -5.57 21.17 9.10
C ALA A 337 -4.04 21.20 9.27
N VAL A 338 -3.31 21.60 8.23
CA VAL A 338 -1.85 21.77 8.32
C VAL A 338 -1.50 22.84 9.35
N LEU A 339 -2.16 24.00 9.29
CA LEU A 339 -1.92 25.10 10.23
C LEU A 339 -2.26 24.72 11.68
N ALA A 340 -3.35 23.97 11.90
CA ALA A 340 -3.68 23.46 13.23
C ALA A 340 -2.53 22.63 13.83
N ILE A 341 -1.87 21.79 13.01
CA ILE A 341 -0.72 20.99 13.46
C ILE A 341 0.53 21.86 13.66
N LEU A 342 0.78 22.83 12.77
CA LEU A 342 1.98 23.67 12.84
C LEU A 342 1.93 24.69 13.98
N ASP A 343 0.74 25.21 14.30
CA ASP A 343 0.51 26.22 15.33
C ASP A 343 0.41 25.64 16.75
N ASP A 344 0.13 24.34 16.86
CA ASP A 344 0.01 23.63 18.14
C ASP A 344 1.03 22.49 18.27
N PRO A 345 2.20 22.77 18.90
CA PRO A 345 3.20 21.75 19.15
C PRO A 345 2.74 20.59 20.04
N ALA A 346 1.72 20.78 20.88
CA ALA A 346 1.18 19.71 21.72
C ALA A 346 0.33 18.75 20.88
N LEU A 347 -0.60 19.28 20.09
CA LEU A 347 -1.38 18.50 19.13
C LEU A 347 -0.47 17.72 18.18
N LYS A 348 0.55 18.37 17.61
CA LYS A 348 1.51 17.71 16.72
C LYS A 348 2.18 16.51 17.38
N ARG A 349 2.67 16.65 18.62
CA ARG A 349 3.32 15.56 19.36
C ARG A 349 2.35 14.42 19.66
N GLU A 350 1.11 14.74 20.02
CA GLU A 350 0.07 13.74 20.28
C GLU A 350 -0.24 12.91 19.02
N LEU A 351 -0.44 13.57 17.87
CA LEU A 351 -0.67 12.91 16.59
C LEU A 351 0.53 12.03 16.20
N GLU A 352 1.76 12.54 16.31
CA GLU A 352 2.99 11.79 16.00
C GLU A 352 3.13 10.52 16.86
N GLN A 353 2.83 10.61 18.16
CA GLN A 353 2.89 9.49 19.09
C GLN A 353 1.83 8.42 18.78
N ARG A 354 0.58 8.83 18.54
CA ARG A 354 -0.51 7.92 18.21
C ARG A 354 -0.30 7.24 16.86
N ALA A 355 0.12 8.01 15.85
CA ALA A 355 0.49 7.48 14.54
C ALA A 355 1.59 6.42 14.67
N TYR A 356 2.66 6.69 15.43
CA TYR A 356 3.75 5.73 15.63
C TYR A 356 3.31 4.47 16.39
N ALA A 357 2.53 4.65 17.46
CA ALA A 357 2.03 3.54 18.27
C ALA A 357 1.20 2.55 17.44
N TYR A 358 0.41 3.06 16.49
CA TYR A 358 -0.33 2.25 15.53
C TYR A 358 0.56 1.68 14.42
N GLY A 359 1.39 2.52 13.80
CA GLY A 359 2.21 2.17 12.65
C GLY A 359 3.31 1.15 12.94
N LYS A 360 3.88 1.12 14.16
CA LYS A 360 4.99 0.22 14.50
C LYS A 360 4.68 -1.27 14.28
N GLU A 361 3.42 -1.68 14.42
CA GLU A 361 2.95 -3.05 14.19
C GLU A 361 3.02 -3.46 12.71
N MET A 362 3.13 -2.48 11.82
CA MET A 362 3.30 -2.68 10.38
C MET A 362 4.76 -2.93 10.00
N ALA A 363 5.72 -2.94 10.94
CA ALA A 363 7.13 -3.12 10.59
C ALA A 363 7.37 -4.48 9.89
N TRP A 364 8.19 -4.48 8.84
CA TRP A 364 8.50 -5.67 8.04
C TRP A 364 8.91 -6.88 8.89
N PRO A 365 9.75 -6.77 9.95
CA PRO A 365 10.04 -7.91 10.82
C PRO A 365 8.80 -8.54 11.50
N ILE A 366 7.77 -7.75 11.79
CA ILE A 366 6.50 -8.23 12.36
C ILE A 366 5.65 -8.88 11.26
N VAL A 367 5.47 -8.19 10.13
CA VAL A 367 4.68 -8.69 8.99
C VAL A 367 5.26 -9.98 8.42
N GLY A 368 6.59 -10.05 8.24
CA GLY A 368 7.29 -11.25 7.78
C GLY A 368 7.10 -12.45 8.71
N ARG A 369 7.14 -12.24 10.03
CA ARG A 369 6.83 -13.29 11.02
C ARG A 369 5.38 -13.76 10.91
N ARG A 370 4.41 -12.85 10.83
CA ARG A 370 2.98 -13.21 10.69
C ARG A 370 2.71 -14.03 9.43
N VAL A 371 3.28 -13.64 8.29
CA VAL A 371 3.14 -14.40 7.03
C VAL A 371 3.85 -15.75 7.13
N LEU A 372 5.02 -15.82 7.77
CA LEU A 372 5.73 -17.08 7.99
C LEU A 372 4.95 -18.05 8.89
N GLU A 373 4.41 -17.55 10.00
CA GLU A 373 3.55 -18.29 10.93
C GLU A 373 2.33 -18.84 10.21
N LEU A 374 1.60 -17.99 9.48
CA LEU A 374 0.48 -18.40 8.63
C LEU A 374 0.87 -19.51 7.65
N THR A 375 2.03 -19.38 7.00
CA THR A 375 2.52 -20.38 6.05
C THR A 375 2.79 -21.72 6.73
N ARG A 376 3.42 -21.72 7.92
CA ARG A 376 3.70 -22.94 8.70
C ARG A 376 2.43 -23.60 9.19
N GLU A 377 1.46 -22.80 9.63
CA GLU A 377 0.15 -23.29 10.06
C GLU A 377 -0.55 -24.04 8.91
N LEU A 378 -0.52 -23.51 7.68
CA LEU A 378 -1.10 -24.20 6.51
C LEU A 378 -0.44 -25.55 6.16
N LEU A 379 0.80 -25.78 6.59
CA LEU A 379 1.53 -27.03 6.37
C LEU A 379 1.39 -28.03 7.53
N THR A 380 0.83 -27.62 8.66
CA THR A 380 0.68 -28.49 9.82
C THR A 380 -0.59 -29.36 9.66
N PRO A 381 -0.49 -30.70 9.70
CA PRO A 381 -1.67 -31.57 9.61
C PRO A 381 -2.67 -31.26 10.75
N GLY A 382 -3.93 -30.99 10.40
CA GLY A 382 -4.98 -30.67 11.38
C GLY A 382 -5.03 -29.20 11.85
N ALA A 383 -4.31 -28.28 11.20
CA ALA A 383 -4.18 -26.90 11.65
C ALA A 383 -5.50 -26.12 11.81
N GLU A 384 -5.63 -25.52 12.99
CA GLU A 384 -6.74 -24.71 13.50
C GLU A 384 -6.92 -23.34 12.79
N VAL A 385 -6.29 -23.06 11.65
CA VAL A 385 -6.45 -21.75 10.94
C VAL A 385 -7.93 -21.47 10.63
N LEU A 386 -8.64 -22.51 10.20
CA LEU A 386 -10.09 -22.46 9.98
C LEU A 386 -10.89 -22.38 11.29
N ARG A 387 -10.35 -22.77 12.45
CA ARG A 387 -11.04 -22.74 13.76
C ARG A 387 -10.81 -21.43 14.52
N ARG A 388 -9.58 -20.92 14.55
CA ARG A 388 -9.22 -19.67 15.23
C ARG A 388 -9.71 -18.42 14.50
N ALA A 389 -9.81 -18.45 13.16
CA ALA A 389 -10.49 -17.41 12.40
C ALA A 389 -12.00 -17.36 12.75
N ARG A 390 -12.64 -18.53 12.95
CA ARG A 390 -14.03 -18.63 13.44
C ARG A 390 -14.18 -18.09 14.87
N GLU A 391 -13.25 -18.41 15.76
CA GLU A 391 -13.29 -17.96 17.16
C GLU A 391 -13.04 -16.44 17.31
N ARG A 392 -12.15 -15.85 16.51
CA ARG A 392 -11.89 -14.40 16.53
C ARG A 392 -13.01 -13.57 15.89
N ALA A 393 -13.64 -14.06 14.82
CA ALA A 393 -14.81 -13.42 14.23
C ALA A 393 -16.01 -13.43 15.20
N ALA A 394 -16.24 -14.55 15.90
CA ALA A 394 -17.31 -14.65 16.90
C ALA A 394 -17.10 -13.72 18.12
N GLN A 395 -15.85 -13.52 18.56
CA GLN A 395 -15.53 -12.61 19.66
C GLN A 395 -15.69 -11.13 19.30
N ALA A 396 -15.50 -10.76 18.02
CA ALA A 396 -15.74 -9.39 17.55
C ALA A 396 -17.23 -9.06 17.50
N GLU A 397 -18.08 -10.00 17.05
CA GLU A 397 -19.55 -9.85 17.03
C GLU A 397 -20.16 -9.78 18.44
N GLU A 398 -19.67 -10.57 19.41
CA GLU A 398 -20.12 -10.49 20.82
C GLU A 398 -19.73 -9.16 21.50
N THR A 399 -18.65 -8.51 21.06
CA THR A 399 -18.18 -7.25 21.62
C THR A 399 -18.98 -6.06 21.08
N GLU A 400 -19.40 -6.09 19.80
CA GLU A 400 -20.32 -5.10 19.22
C GLU A 400 -21.76 -5.26 19.73
N ALA A 401 -22.23 -6.49 20.00
CA ALA A 401 -23.57 -6.73 20.58
C ALA A 401 -23.71 -6.32 22.06
N ARG A 402 -22.60 -5.98 22.74
CA ARG A 402 -22.57 -5.58 24.16
C ARG A 402 -22.43 -4.08 24.40
N VAL A 403 -22.44 -3.24 23.36
CA VAL A 403 -22.57 -1.79 23.54
C VAL A 403 -24.04 -1.49 23.82
N PRO A 404 -24.44 -1.10 25.04
CA PRO A 404 -25.82 -0.70 25.29
C PRO A 404 -26.08 0.61 24.56
N SER A 405 -27.21 0.69 23.85
CA SER A 405 -27.70 1.97 23.34
C SER A 405 -27.92 2.91 24.53
N ALA A 406 -27.07 3.93 24.63
CA ALA A 406 -27.23 5.07 25.54
C ALA A 406 -27.10 6.36 24.73
#